data_AF-A0A9E2RSD7-F1
#
_entry.id   AF-A0A9E2RSD7-F1
#
_cell.length_a   1.000
_cell.length_b   1.000
_cell.length_c   1.000
_cell.angle_alpha   90.00
_cell.angle_beta   90.00
_cell.angle_gamma   90.00
#
_symmetry.space_group_name_H-M   'P 1'
#
loop_
_entity.id
_entity.type
_entity.pdbx_description
1 polymer ?
#
loop_
_entity_poly.entity_id
_entity_poly.type
_entity_poly.pdbx_seq_one_letter_code
_entity_poly.pdbx_strand_id
1 'polypeptide(L)'
;MRKVEAIKPLFVNLMGDLVQTSKRTDISSADAECVRSTIQELMQISDELSSYEYLITMEKDMTDFGDHNPMRDVIKFAIDKSNDILTSERKRLVQLSDQCTRFPVSSAKTQQALRFIDTTTGILQSIHPRL
;
A
#
# COMPACT_ATOMS: atom_id res chain seq x y z
N MET A 1 -10.82 7.13 15.56
CA MET A 1 -10.63 6.28 14.37
C MET A 1 -9.40 5.38 14.59
N ARG A 2 -9.39 4.13 14.09
CA ARG A 2 -8.23 3.20 14.14
C ARG A 2 -7.85 2.59 12.79
N LYS A 3 -8.46 3.06 11.69
CA LYS A 3 -8.37 2.37 10.40
C LYS A 3 -7.01 2.56 9.71
N VAL A 4 -6.44 3.78 9.79
CA VAL A 4 -5.08 4.06 9.25
C VAL A 4 -4.02 3.28 10.01
N GLU A 5 -4.16 3.17 11.33
CA GLU A 5 -3.23 2.41 12.18
C GLU A 5 -3.18 0.91 11.82
N ALA A 6 -4.22 0.38 11.18
CA ALA A 6 -4.24 -1.00 10.68
C ALA A 6 -3.39 -1.21 9.42
N ILE A 7 -3.06 -0.15 8.66
CA ILE A 7 -2.30 -0.25 7.41
C ILE A 7 -0.88 -0.78 7.68
N LYS A 8 -0.20 -0.24 8.69
CA LYS A 8 1.19 -0.58 8.99
C LYS A 8 1.38 -2.07 9.36
N PRO A 9 0.58 -2.66 10.27
CA PRO A 9 0.61 -4.11 10.50
C PRO A 9 0.34 -4.94 9.24
N LEU A 10 -0.62 -4.52 8.39
CA LEU A 10 -0.92 -5.23 7.14
C LEU A 10 0.29 -5.22 6.19
N PHE A 11 0.96 -4.08 6.06
CA PHE A 11 2.16 -3.95 5.23
C PHE A 11 3.31 -4.82 5.75
N VAL A 12 3.59 -4.78 7.06
CA VAL A 12 4.66 -5.59 7.67
C VAL A 12 4.41 -7.08 7.47
N ASN A 13 3.16 -7.53 7.63
CA ASN A 13 2.80 -8.93 7.40
C ASN A 13 2.98 -9.35 5.94
N LEU A 14 2.56 -8.50 4.99
CA LEU A 14 2.76 -8.73 3.56
C LEU A 14 4.25 -8.81 3.21
N MET A 15 5.04 -7.82 3.63
CA MET A 15 6.48 -7.78 3.35
C MET A 15 7.22 -8.98 3.94
N GLY A 16 6.87 -9.38 5.18
CA GLY A 16 7.41 -10.58 5.80
C GLY A 16 7.14 -11.83 4.98
N ASP A 17 5.89 -12.04 4.57
CA ASP A 17 5.47 -13.19 3.76
C ASP A 17 6.14 -13.22 2.37
N LEU A 18 6.28 -12.07 1.70
CA LEU A 18 7.00 -11.96 0.43
C LEU A 18 8.49 -12.28 0.59
N VAL A 19 9.15 -11.72 1.62
CA VAL A 19 10.57 -11.98 1.89
C VAL A 19 10.80 -13.46 2.19
N GLN A 20 9.95 -14.09 3.01
CA GLN A 20 10.04 -15.53 3.26
C GLN A 20 9.85 -16.34 1.98
N THR A 21 8.89 -15.95 1.14
CA THR A 21 8.64 -16.62 -0.14
C THR A 21 9.83 -16.50 -1.09
N SER A 22 10.49 -15.34 -1.17
CA SER A 22 11.67 -15.13 -2.03
C SER A 22 12.91 -15.95 -1.64
N LYS A 23 12.91 -16.51 -0.43
CA LYS A 23 13.99 -17.34 0.14
C LYS A 23 13.72 -18.84 0.04
N ARG A 24 12.51 -19.22 -0.40
CA ARG A 24 12.15 -20.62 -0.59
C ARG A 24 13.03 -21.26 -1.66
N THR A 25 13.51 -22.46 -1.36
CA THR A 25 14.34 -23.25 -2.28
C THR A 25 13.53 -24.23 -3.12
N ASP A 26 12.23 -24.38 -2.82
CA ASP A 26 11.30 -25.27 -3.50
C ASP A 26 10.53 -24.59 -4.65
N ILE A 27 10.83 -23.31 -4.94
CA ILE A 27 10.27 -22.56 -6.07
C ILE A 27 11.34 -22.32 -7.14
N SER A 28 10.92 -22.10 -8.39
CA SER A 28 11.85 -21.79 -9.47
C SER A 28 12.57 -20.46 -9.24
N SER A 29 13.77 -20.29 -9.83
CA SER A 29 14.51 -19.04 -9.76
C SER A 29 13.74 -17.85 -10.32
N ALA A 30 13.01 -18.06 -11.42
CA ALA A 30 12.18 -17.04 -12.05
C ALA A 30 10.97 -16.64 -11.18
N ASP A 31 10.37 -17.60 -10.47
CA ASP A 31 9.31 -17.33 -9.49
C ASP A 31 9.85 -16.46 -8.34
N ALA A 32 11.01 -16.84 -7.79
CA ALA A 32 11.68 -16.05 -6.76
C ALA A 32 12.09 -14.64 -7.22
N GLU A 33 12.49 -14.48 -8.48
CA GLU A 33 12.82 -13.18 -9.09
C GLU A 33 11.60 -12.27 -9.17
N CYS A 34 10.48 -12.77 -9.69
CA CYS A 34 9.23 -12.03 -9.75
C CYS A 34 8.70 -11.61 -8.35
N VAL A 35 8.89 -12.47 -7.33
CA VAL A 35 8.57 -12.10 -5.94
C VAL A 35 9.48 -10.95 -5.47
N ARG A 36 10.78 -10.96 -5.82
CA ARG A 36 11.70 -9.86 -5.48
C ARG A 36 11.33 -8.55 -6.18
N SER A 37 10.90 -8.59 -7.43
CA SER A 37 10.38 -7.40 -8.12
C SER A 37 9.14 -6.86 -7.40
N THR A 38 8.23 -7.73 -6.94
CA THR A 38 7.06 -7.31 -6.14
C THR A 38 7.49 -6.62 -4.83
N ILE A 39 8.52 -7.14 -4.16
CA ILE A 39 9.10 -6.53 -2.93
C ILE A 39 9.67 -5.14 -3.24
N GLN A 40 10.39 -4.98 -4.35
CA GLN A 40 11.00 -3.70 -4.73
C GLN A 40 9.97 -2.62 -5.01
N GLU A 41 8.94 -2.94 -5.79
CA GLU A 41 7.82 -2.03 -6.09
C GLU A 41 7.12 -1.58 -4.79
N LEU A 42 6.82 -2.54 -3.89
CA LEU A 42 6.22 -2.26 -2.58
C LEU A 42 7.10 -1.41 -1.65
N MET A 43 8.42 -1.59 -1.69
CA MET A 43 9.34 -0.76 -0.93
C MET A 43 9.37 0.68 -1.45
N GLN A 44 9.38 0.85 -2.78
CA GLN A 44 9.39 2.16 -3.39
C GLN A 44 8.14 2.96 -3.00
N ILE A 45 6.95 2.36 -3.10
CA ILE A 45 5.73 3.05 -2.68
C ILE A 45 5.71 3.31 -1.16
N SER A 46 6.26 2.42 -0.33
CA SER A 46 6.30 2.66 1.11
C SER A 46 7.11 3.91 1.46
N ASP A 47 8.20 4.18 0.72
CA ASP A 47 8.99 5.40 0.90
C ASP A 47 8.19 6.64 0.47
N GLU A 48 7.54 6.58 -0.69
CA GLU A 48 6.70 7.67 -1.20
C GLU A 48 5.54 8.01 -0.23
N LEU A 49 4.87 6.99 0.32
CA LEU A 49 3.75 7.16 1.27
C LEU A 49 4.20 7.63 2.66
N SER A 50 5.43 7.34 3.08
CA SER A 50 5.95 7.74 4.39
C SER A 50 5.91 9.27 4.59
N SER A 51 6.09 10.02 3.49
CA SER A 51 6.03 11.49 3.48
C SER A 51 4.65 12.04 3.88
N TYR A 52 3.59 11.26 3.70
CA TYR A 52 2.20 11.64 4.01
C TYR A 52 1.68 10.98 5.30
N GLU A 53 2.35 9.94 5.81
CA GLU A 53 1.92 9.19 7.00
C GLU A 53 1.71 10.12 8.21
N TYR A 54 2.65 11.02 8.45
CA TYR A 54 2.56 11.97 9.56
C TYR A 54 1.32 12.86 9.45
N LEU A 55 1.04 13.39 8.26
CA LEU A 55 -0.12 14.25 8.03
C LEU A 55 -1.43 13.48 8.19
N ILE A 56 -1.51 12.26 7.66
CA ILE A 56 -2.72 11.43 7.75
C ILE A 56 -3.00 11.00 9.19
N THR A 57 -1.96 10.71 9.97
CA THR A 57 -2.12 10.29 11.37
C THR A 57 -2.55 11.42 12.30
N MET A 58 -2.39 12.69 11.92
CA MET A 58 -2.91 13.84 12.68
C MET A 58 -4.44 13.90 12.73
N GLU A 59 -5.15 13.21 11.82
CA GLU A 59 -6.61 13.09 11.84
C GLU A 59 -7.16 12.62 13.20
N LYS A 60 -6.41 11.75 13.89
CA LYS A 60 -6.82 11.20 15.19
C LYS A 60 -6.83 12.24 16.32
N ASP A 61 -6.03 13.29 16.17
CA ASP A 61 -5.82 14.34 17.17
C ASP A 61 -6.76 15.53 16.89
N MET A 62 -7.52 15.50 15.79
CA MET A 62 -8.54 16.50 15.48
C MET A 62 -9.80 16.28 16.31
N THR A 63 -10.15 17.28 17.10
CA THR A 63 -11.40 17.34 17.88
C THR A 63 -12.48 18.17 17.18
N ASP A 64 -12.12 18.95 16.16
CA ASP A 64 -13.01 19.80 15.38
C ASP A 64 -12.81 19.59 13.87
N PHE A 65 -13.88 19.18 13.20
CA PHE A 65 -13.96 18.97 11.74
C PHE A 65 -14.73 20.08 11.01
N GLY A 66 -14.93 21.24 11.64
CA GLY A 66 -15.62 22.37 11.03
C GLY A 66 -15.03 22.81 9.68
N ASP A 67 -15.88 23.39 8.83
CA ASP A 67 -15.58 23.73 7.42
C ASP A 67 -14.42 24.73 7.20
N HIS A 68 -13.84 25.29 8.26
CA HIS A 68 -12.74 26.26 8.18
C HIS A 68 -11.45 25.78 8.86
N ASN A 69 -11.32 24.48 9.16
CA ASN A 69 -10.12 23.95 9.80
C ASN A 69 -9.01 23.71 8.75
N PRO A 70 -7.88 24.45 8.76
CA PRO A 70 -6.80 24.27 7.79
C PRO A 70 -6.18 22.87 7.85
N MET A 71 -6.27 22.18 8.99
CA MET A 71 -5.80 20.80 9.13
C MET A 71 -6.61 19.83 8.27
N ARG A 72 -7.90 20.09 8.07
CA ARG A 72 -8.77 19.29 7.20
C ARG A 72 -8.25 19.31 5.76
N ASP A 73 -7.92 20.47 5.24
CA ASP A 73 -7.38 20.63 3.88
C ASP A 73 -6.01 19.97 3.72
N VAL A 74 -5.15 20.06 4.74
CA VAL A 74 -3.84 19.39 4.74
C VAL A 74 -3.98 17.87 4.73
N ILE A 75 -4.89 17.31 5.54
CA ILE A 75 -5.13 15.86 5.57
C ILE A 75 -5.77 15.40 4.28
N LYS A 76 -6.73 16.17 3.73
CA LYS A 76 -7.35 15.90 2.43
C LYS A 76 -6.30 15.85 1.34
N PHE A 77 -5.41 16.85 1.29
CA PHE A 77 -4.27 16.87 0.36
C PHE A 77 -3.38 15.62 0.51
N ALA A 78 -3.02 15.24 1.74
CA ALA A 78 -2.19 14.07 2.00
C ALA A 78 -2.86 12.75 1.57
N ILE A 79 -4.18 12.62 1.76
CA ILE A 79 -4.98 11.48 1.30
C ILE A 79 -5.05 11.44 -0.23
N ASP A 80 -5.32 12.57 -0.87
CA ASP A 80 -5.41 12.66 -2.34
C ASP A 80 -4.08 12.25 -2.98
N LYS A 81 -2.96 12.77 -2.47
CA LYS A 81 -1.62 12.38 -2.93
C LYS A 81 -1.30 10.91 -2.68
N SER A 82 -1.67 10.38 -1.52
CA SER A 82 -1.48 8.96 -1.22
C SER A 82 -2.30 8.07 -2.17
N ASN A 83 -3.53 8.47 -2.52
CA ASN A 83 -4.37 7.74 -3.47
C ASN A 83 -3.83 7.79 -4.90
N ASP A 84 -3.26 8.91 -5.35
CA ASP A 84 -2.60 9.04 -6.66
C ASP A 84 -1.39 8.08 -6.76
N ILE A 85 -0.59 8.02 -5.70
CA ILE A 85 0.58 7.12 -5.58
C ILE A 85 0.11 5.66 -5.62
N LEU A 86 -0.86 5.29 -4.78
CA LEU A 86 -1.42 3.93 -4.74
C LEU A 86 -2.03 3.51 -6.08
N THR A 87 -2.69 4.44 -6.79
CA THR A 87 -3.26 4.18 -8.12
C THR A 87 -2.17 3.88 -9.15
N SER A 88 -1.07 4.62 -9.10
CA SER A 88 0.07 4.44 -10.01
C SER A 88 0.77 3.10 -9.74
N GLU A 89 0.99 2.79 -8.47
CA GLU A 89 1.57 1.53 -8.04
C GLU A 89 0.72 0.32 -8.42
N ARG A 90 -0.60 0.42 -8.23
CA ARG A 90 -1.53 -0.63 -8.66
C ARG A 90 -1.34 -0.98 -10.13
N LYS A 91 -1.14 0.01 -11.00
CA LYS A 91 -0.89 -0.20 -12.43
C LYS A 91 0.44 -0.93 -12.66
N ARG A 92 1.51 -0.54 -11.95
CA ARG A 92 2.82 -1.21 -12.03
C ARG A 92 2.74 -2.67 -11.59
N LEU A 93 2.09 -2.95 -10.46
CA LEU A 93 1.91 -4.33 -9.98
C LEU A 93 1.03 -5.17 -10.90
N VAL A 94 0.02 -4.60 -11.58
CA VAL A 94 -0.73 -5.33 -12.60
C VAL A 94 0.19 -5.73 -13.77
N GLN A 95 1.01 -4.81 -14.26
CA GLN A 95 1.97 -5.11 -15.33
C GLN A 95 2.99 -6.17 -14.90
N LEU A 96 3.47 -6.12 -13.66
CA LEU A 96 4.34 -7.15 -13.10
C LEU A 96 3.61 -8.50 -12.97
N SER A 97 2.35 -8.50 -12.53
CA SER A 97 1.51 -9.70 -12.45
C SER A 97 1.33 -10.35 -13.82
N ASP A 98 1.17 -9.56 -14.88
CA ASP A 98 1.04 -10.07 -16.25
C ASP A 98 2.34 -10.71 -16.73
N GLN A 99 3.49 -10.11 -16.41
CA GLN A 99 4.82 -10.67 -16.73
C GLN A 99 5.09 -11.97 -15.97
N CYS A 100 4.65 -12.04 -14.72
CA CYS A 100 4.92 -13.15 -13.81
C CYS A 100 3.78 -14.19 -13.74
N THR A 101 2.75 -14.05 -14.59
CA THR A 101 1.55 -14.90 -14.61
C THR A 101 1.84 -16.40 -14.78
N ARG A 102 2.96 -16.75 -15.43
CA ARG A 102 3.37 -18.15 -15.65
C ARG A 102 3.96 -18.82 -14.40
N PHE A 103 4.20 -18.06 -13.33
CA PHE A 103 4.80 -18.52 -12.09
C PHE A 103 3.74 -18.48 -10.97
N PRO A 104 3.14 -19.62 -10.62
CA PRO A 104 1.95 -19.64 -9.75
C PRO A 104 2.18 -19.03 -8.37
N VAL A 105 3.35 -19.23 -7.76
CA VAL A 105 3.63 -18.70 -6.41
C VAL A 105 3.76 -17.19 -6.49
N SER A 106 4.57 -16.67 -7.43
CA SER A 106 4.70 -15.24 -7.64
C SER A 106 3.38 -14.59 -8.01
N SER A 107 2.59 -15.18 -8.92
CA SER A 107 1.29 -14.63 -9.31
C SER A 107 0.36 -14.49 -8.09
N ALA A 108 0.33 -15.48 -7.21
CA ALA A 108 -0.47 -15.41 -5.98
C ALA A 108 0.02 -14.30 -5.03
N LYS A 109 1.35 -14.11 -4.93
CA LYS A 109 1.97 -13.06 -4.12
C LYS A 109 1.75 -11.66 -4.68
N THR A 110 1.85 -11.47 -5.99
CA THR A 110 1.53 -10.18 -6.62
C THR A 110 0.05 -9.85 -6.46
N GLN A 111 -0.86 -10.83 -6.55
CA GLN A 111 -2.28 -10.61 -6.22
C GLN A 111 -2.51 -10.23 -4.76
N GLN A 112 -1.75 -10.78 -3.83
CA GLN A 112 -1.80 -10.39 -2.42
C GLN A 112 -1.35 -8.94 -2.21
N ALA A 113 -0.30 -8.51 -2.90
CA ALA A 113 0.14 -7.13 -2.92
C ALA A 113 -0.92 -6.18 -3.51
N LEU A 114 -1.55 -6.56 -4.62
CA LEU A 114 -2.67 -5.80 -5.20
C LEU A 114 -3.84 -5.64 -4.22
N ARG A 115 -4.22 -6.71 -3.49
CA ARG A 115 -5.26 -6.63 -2.45
C ARG A 115 -4.88 -5.70 -1.30
N PHE A 116 -3.60 -5.65 -0.93
CA PHE A 116 -3.11 -4.69 0.08
C PHE A 116 -3.27 -3.25 -0.39
N ILE A 117 -2.92 -2.95 -1.65
CA ILE A 117 -3.12 -1.62 -2.24
C ILE A 117 -4.60 -1.26 -2.24
N ASP A 118 -5.46 -2.14 -2.76
CA ASP A 118 -6.91 -1.91 -2.82
C ASP A 118 -7.51 -1.67 -1.42
N THR A 119 -7.05 -2.43 -0.41
CA THR A 119 -7.46 -2.25 0.99
C THR A 119 -7.00 -0.91 1.55
N THR A 120 -5.76 -0.51 1.28
CA THR A 120 -5.18 0.75 1.75
C THR A 120 -5.89 1.94 1.12
N THR A 121 -6.13 1.91 -0.19
CA THR A 121 -6.94 2.91 -0.90
C THR A 121 -8.34 3.01 -0.31
N GLY A 122 -9.01 1.89 -0.04
CA GLY A 122 -10.33 1.88 0.59
C GLY A 122 -10.34 2.48 2.01
N ILE A 123 -9.29 2.23 2.81
CA ILE A 123 -9.13 2.84 4.14
C ILE A 123 -9.03 4.36 4.01
N LEU A 124 -8.14 4.85 3.14
CA LEU A 124 -7.91 6.28 2.93
C LEU A 124 -9.17 6.98 2.40
N GLN A 125 -9.85 6.38 1.41
CA GLN A 125 -11.12 6.90 0.88
C GLN A 125 -12.23 6.95 1.94
N SER A 126 -12.21 6.07 2.95
CA SER A 126 -13.21 6.10 4.02
C SER A 126 -13.07 7.30 4.97
N ILE A 127 -11.93 7.99 4.94
CA ILE A 127 -11.64 9.20 5.72
C ILE A 127 -12.11 10.44 4.96
N HIS A 128 -12.05 10.41 3.62
CA HIS A 128 -12.37 11.55 2.77
C HIS A 128 -13.77 12.17 2.99
N PRO A 129 -14.88 11.41 3.22
CA PRO A 129 -16.20 12.00 3.52
C PRO A 129 -16.30 12.70 4.88
N ARG A 130 -15.32 12.51 5.76
CA ARG A 130 -15.27 13.07 7.12
C ARG A 130 -14.39 14.31 7.21
N LEU A 131 -13.60 14.52 6.17
CA LEU A 131 -12.92 15.76 5.87
C LEU A 131 -13.92 16.59 5.09
#